data_AF-A0A3R7BFL0-F1
#
_entry.id   AF-A0A3R7BFL0-F1
#
_cell.length_a   1.000
_cell.length_b   1.000
_cell.length_c   1.000
_cell.angle_alpha   90.00
_cell.angle_beta   90.00
_cell.angle_gamma   90.00
#
_symmetry.space_group_name_H-M   'P 1'
#
loop_
_entity.id
_entity.type
_entity.pdbx_description
1 polymer ?
#
loop_
_entity_poly.entity_id
_entity_poly.type
_entity_poly.pdbx_seq_one_letter_code
_entity_poly.pdbx_strand_id
1 'polypeptide(L)'
;MSVAGLSDGDSFDTYAPKPKKAKVAHPTEVTSVVAAAMAPTATTLTRTPRQILGIMNGLELDDVASYFDKDDDDIDPYVVCDGVSVEAFNAYVGDGEGLPVALRFLDLTADGRILIVELPTKVHESTASKFVAKFLRATGNGLEVATGGSTTSTRAGLRKKEADATFGPKRSTPNRTAPPAPRTISDWVTLAVEVGRTQSWASLTAAASWWAGYAGIQYVLLLKVSARGTQIAYRLYDIVTPGVLPDHPTESDIVRRRTTPNAPDVTVSFNMHRILSIPAHQPLPDGVNPVAVVNLRTVMDQVIDSI
;
A
#
# COMPACT_ATOMS: atom_id res chain seq x y z
N MET A 1 -5.29 42.09 57.17
CA MET A 1 -5.34 41.63 58.58
C MET A 1 -5.88 40.21 58.57
N SER A 2 -5.02 39.21 58.84
CA SER A 2 -5.10 38.23 59.96
C SER A 2 -6.18 37.15 59.80
N VAL A 3 -5.96 35.83 59.95
CA VAL A 3 -4.81 34.91 60.13
C VAL A 3 -5.34 33.47 59.86
N ALA A 4 -4.42 32.54 59.52
CA ALA A 4 -4.28 31.10 59.92
C ALA A 4 -5.51 30.16 60.08
N GLY A 5 -5.46 28.84 59.87
CA GLY A 5 -4.43 27.79 59.67
C GLY A 5 -5.19 26.51 59.21
N LEU A 6 -4.73 25.25 59.21
CA LEU A 6 -3.54 24.50 59.60
C LEU A 6 -3.72 23.07 59.00
N SER A 7 -2.64 22.30 59.06
CA SER A 7 -2.26 21.06 58.37
C SER A 7 -2.83 19.72 58.86
N ASP A 8 -2.81 18.73 57.94
CA ASP A 8 -2.41 17.30 57.98
C ASP A 8 -2.96 16.27 58.99
N GLY A 9 -3.24 15.06 58.47
CA GLY A 9 -3.09 13.79 59.21
C GLY A 9 -4.01 12.63 58.81
N ASP A 10 -3.42 11.56 58.26
CA ASP A 10 -3.99 10.30 57.70
C ASP A 10 -4.95 9.46 58.57
N SER A 11 -5.75 8.59 57.91
CA SER A 11 -5.82 7.14 58.23
C SER A 11 -6.56 6.34 57.16
N PHE A 12 -5.86 5.39 56.55
CA PHE A 12 -6.41 4.25 55.79
C PHE A 12 -6.92 3.19 56.78
N ASP A 13 -8.08 2.56 56.52
CA ASP A 13 -8.17 1.11 56.67
C ASP A 13 -9.36 0.43 55.93
N THR A 14 -8.97 -0.69 55.34
CA THR A 14 -9.62 -1.85 54.70
C THR A 14 -11.14 -2.11 54.85
N TYR A 15 -11.81 -2.41 53.71
CA TYR A 15 -13.07 -3.17 53.67
C TYR A 15 -12.94 -4.44 52.82
N ALA A 16 -13.08 -5.58 53.48
CA ALA A 16 -13.13 -6.92 52.94
C ALA A 16 -14.44 -7.21 52.16
N PRO A 17 -14.45 -8.14 51.17
CA PRO A 17 -15.65 -8.50 50.42
C PRO A 17 -16.55 -9.48 51.18
N LYS A 18 -17.88 -9.25 51.12
CA LYS A 18 -18.92 -10.12 51.68
C LYS A 18 -19.12 -11.41 50.84
N PRO A 19 -19.49 -12.54 51.47
CA PRO A 19 -19.48 -13.87 50.84
C PRO A 19 -20.69 -14.12 49.92
N LYS A 20 -20.43 -14.74 48.76
CA LYS A 20 -21.44 -15.26 47.84
C LYS A 20 -22.00 -16.59 48.37
N LYS A 21 -23.32 -16.71 48.47
CA LYS A 21 -24.01 -17.97 48.79
C LYS A 21 -23.90 -18.96 47.62
N ALA A 22 -23.47 -20.17 47.93
CA ALA A 22 -23.34 -21.29 47.01
C ALA A 22 -24.71 -21.90 46.64
N LYS A 23 -24.84 -22.38 45.40
CA LYS A 23 -25.88 -23.34 45.01
C LYS A 23 -25.28 -24.44 44.10
N VAL A 24 -25.07 -25.58 44.74
CA VAL A 24 -25.17 -27.00 44.30
C VAL A 24 -24.80 -27.36 42.86
N ALA A 25 -23.82 -28.26 42.73
CA ALA A 25 -23.40 -28.94 41.51
C ALA A 25 -24.32 -30.12 41.16
N HIS A 26 -24.56 -30.32 39.86
CA HIS A 26 -25.03 -31.57 39.22
C HIS A 26 -24.34 -31.73 37.85
N PRO A 27 -24.24 -32.97 37.33
CA PRO A 27 -23.00 -33.51 36.79
C PRO A 27 -22.78 -33.28 35.28
N THR A 28 -21.51 -33.36 34.91
CA THR A 28 -20.93 -33.30 33.57
C THR A 28 -21.57 -34.31 32.61
N GLU A 29 -22.34 -33.82 31.63
CA GLU A 29 -22.63 -34.57 30.40
C GLU A 29 -21.52 -34.28 29.38
N VAL A 30 -20.74 -35.31 29.08
CA VAL A 30 -19.82 -35.33 27.94
C VAL A 30 -20.67 -35.58 26.69
N THR A 31 -21.16 -34.52 26.06
CA THR A 31 -21.79 -34.64 24.75
C THR A 31 -20.70 -34.70 23.69
N SER A 32 -20.39 -35.92 23.26
CA SER A 32 -19.67 -36.23 22.03
C SER A 32 -20.40 -35.59 20.84
N VAL A 33 -19.90 -34.45 20.35
CA VAL A 33 -20.33 -33.91 19.06
C VAL A 33 -19.55 -34.65 17.99
N VAL A 34 -20.19 -35.68 17.44
CA VAL A 34 -19.73 -36.36 16.24
C VAL A 34 -19.56 -35.30 15.16
N ALA A 35 -18.34 -35.16 14.66
CA ALA A 35 -18.04 -34.29 13.53
C ALA A 35 -18.93 -34.72 12.36
N ALA A 36 -19.90 -33.87 12.02
CA ALA A 36 -20.57 -33.97 10.73
C ALA A 36 -19.47 -33.79 9.69
N ALA A 37 -19.15 -34.87 8.97
CA ALA A 37 -18.30 -34.81 7.81
C ALA A 37 -18.88 -33.75 6.87
N MET A 38 -18.16 -32.64 6.71
CA MET A 38 -18.49 -31.68 5.67
C MET A 38 -18.44 -32.44 4.35
N ALA A 39 -19.59 -32.50 3.69
CA ALA A 39 -19.66 -32.90 2.30
C ALA A 39 -18.62 -32.08 1.51
N PRO A 40 -17.89 -32.68 0.55
CA PRO A 40 -16.94 -31.94 -0.25
C PRO A 40 -17.70 -30.79 -0.91
N THR A 41 -17.29 -29.57 -0.60
CA THR A 41 -17.80 -28.36 -1.25
C THR A 41 -17.70 -28.60 -2.75
N ALA A 42 -18.82 -28.46 -3.44
CA ALA A 42 -18.91 -28.64 -4.89
C ALA A 42 -17.70 -27.97 -5.53
N THR A 43 -16.97 -28.73 -6.36
CA THR A 43 -15.85 -28.27 -7.15
C THR A 43 -16.31 -27.06 -7.96
N THR A 44 -16.13 -25.85 -7.43
CA THR A 44 -16.43 -24.61 -8.14
C THR A 44 -15.50 -24.61 -9.33
N LEU A 45 -16.07 -24.76 -10.53
CA LEU A 45 -15.31 -24.68 -11.77
C LEU A 45 -14.53 -23.37 -11.74
N THR A 46 -13.20 -23.46 -11.71
CA THR A 46 -12.34 -22.29 -11.70
C THR A 46 -12.53 -21.56 -13.03
N ARG A 47 -12.80 -20.25 -12.96
CA ARG A 47 -12.96 -19.43 -14.16
C ARG A 47 -11.66 -19.47 -14.98
N THR A 48 -11.79 -19.69 -16.27
CA THR A 48 -10.69 -19.63 -17.23
C THR A 48 -10.34 -18.18 -17.58
N PRO A 49 -9.11 -17.90 -18.08
CA PRO A 49 -8.74 -16.56 -18.55
C PRO A 49 -9.70 -15.96 -19.59
N ARG A 50 -10.26 -16.79 -20.49
CA ARG A 50 -11.25 -16.35 -21.48
C ARG A 50 -12.57 -15.94 -20.85
N GLN A 51 -13.02 -16.66 -19.81
CA GLN A 51 -14.23 -16.29 -19.08
C GLN A 51 -14.03 -14.98 -18.32
N ILE A 52 -12.85 -14.77 -17.71
CA ILE A 52 -12.50 -13.50 -17.07
C ILE A 52 -12.57 -12.36 -18.08
N LEU A 53 -11.90 -12.50 -19.23
CA LEU A 53 -11.95 -11.50 -20.30
C LEU A 53 -13.37 -11.22 -20.79
N GLY A 54 -14.19 -12.26 -20.97
CA GLY A 54 -15.59 -12.11 -21.37
C GLY A 54 -16.42 -11.31 -20.35
N ILE A 55 -16.20 -11.53 -19.05
CA ILE A 55 -16.85 -10.76 -17.97
C ILE A 55 -16.36 -9.30 -18.00
N MET A 56 -15.04 -9.08 -18.08
CA MET A 56 -14.45 -7.74 -18.10
C MET A 56 -14.92 -6.93 -19.30
N ASN A 57 -15.03 -7.54 -20.47
CA ASN A 57 -15.57 -6.89 -21.68
C ASN A 57 -17.08 -6.65 -21.63
N GLY A 58 -17.80 -7.36 -20.77
CA GLY A 58 -19.23 -7.18 -20.54
C GLY A 58 -19.56 -6.21 -19.40
N LEU A 59 -18.55 -5.60 -18.76
CA LEU A 59 -18.78 -4.57 -17.76
C LEU A 59 -19.30 -3.30 -18.44
N GLU A 60 -20.41 -2.77 -17.93
CA GLU A 60 -20.84 -1.41 -18.24
C GLU A 60 -19.92 -0.44 -17.47
N LEU A 61 -18.86 0.03 -18.12
CA LEU A 61 -17.83 0.85 -17.45
C LEU A 61 -18.38 2.16 -16.88
N ASP A 62 -19.49 2.68 -17.41
CA ASP A 62 -20.18 3.85 -16.87
C ASP A 62 -20.84 3.55 -15.51
N ASP A 63 -21.36 2.33 -15.31
CA ASP A 63 -21.89 1.89 -14.00
C ASP A 63 -20.76 1.73 -12.99
N VAL A 64 -19.62 1.16 -13.42
CA VAL A 64 -18.42 1.04 -12.58
C VAL A 64 -17.88 2.44 -12.24
N ALA A 65 -17.84 3.36 -13.20
CA ALA A 65 -17.44 4.74 -12.95
C ALA A 65 -18.37 5.43 -11.95
N SER A 66 -19.68 5.30 -12.14
CA SER A 66 -20.70 5.84 -11.22
C SER A 66 -20.58 5.25 -9.81
N TYR A 67 -20.14 4.00 -9.68
CA TYR A 67 -19.90 3.38 -8.38
C TYR A 67 -18.77 4.07 -7.60
N PHE A 68 -17.72 4.53 -8.29
CA PHE A 68 -16.59 5.26 -7.72
C PHE A 68 -16.76 6.79 -7.72
N ASP A 69 -17.76 7.33 -8.42
CA ASP A 69 -18.08 8.75 -8.45
C ASP A 69 -18.86 9.18 -7.19
N LYS A 70 -18.23 8.98 -6.04
CA LYS A 70 -18.72 9.44 -4.74
C LYS A 70 -17.70 10.41 -4.14
N ASP A 71 -18.21 11.31 -3.30
CA ASP A 71 -17.37 12.24 -2.52
C ASP A 71 -16.61 11.54 -1.38
N ASP A 72 -16.84 10.23 -1.18
CA ASP A 72 -16.10 9.42 -0.22
C ASP A 72 -14.70 9.08 -0.75
N ASP A 73 -13.70 9.24 0.11
CA ASP A 73 -12.32 8.87 -0.18
C ASP A 73 -12.08 7.37 0.13
N ASP A 74 -12.97 6.66 0.85
CA ASP A 74 -12.86 5.23 1.20
C ASP A 74 -14.05 4.43 0.65
N ILE A 75 -14.02 4.13 -0.64
CA ILE A 75 -15.03 3.31 -1.31
C ILE A 75 -14.58 1.84 -1.31
N ASP A 76 -15.51 0.93 -1.00
CA ASP A 76 -15.26 -0.50 -1.14
C ASP A 76 -14.89 -0.87 -2.59
N PRO A 77 -14.06 -1.90 -2.83
CA PRO A 77 -13.78 -2.35 -4.19
C PRO A 77 -15.03 -2.87 -4.90
N TYR A 78 -15.10 -2.64 -6.22
CA TYR A 78 -16.13 -3.21 -7.07
C TYR A 78 -15.80 -4.68 -7.38
N VAL A 79 -16.66 -5.61 -6.97
CA VAL A 79 -16.46 -7.06 -7.19
C VAL A 79 -16.86 -7.41 -8.63
N VAL A 80 -15.90 -7.87 -9.43
CA VAL A 80 -16.15 -8.26 -10.82
C VAL A 80 -16.71 -9.67 -10.91
N CYS A 81 -16.00 -10.63 -10.31
CA CYS A 81 -16.41 -12.04 -10.27
C CYS A 81 -15.62 -12.82 -9.21
N ASP A 82 -16.10 -14.02 -8.89
CA ASP A 82 -15.50 -14.97 -7.94
C ASP A 82 -14.89 -16.21 -8.63
N GLY A 83 -14.42 -17.19 -7.87
CA GLY A 83 -13.97 -18.48 -8.41
C GLY A 83 -12.76 -18.40 -9.35
N VAL A 84 -11.89 -17.40 -9.16
CA VAL A 84 -10.68 -17.19 -9.96
C VAL A 84 -9.44 -17.69 -9.20
N SER A 85 -8.64 -18.54 -9.82
CA SER A 85 -7.33 -18.92 -9.27
C SER A 85 -6.27 -17.88 -9.62
N VAL A 86 -5.15 -17.89 -8.88
CA VAL A 86 -3.99 -17.04 -9.18
C VAL A 86 -3.46 -17.30 -10.59
N GLU A 87 -3.41 -18.56 -11.03
CA GLU A 87 -2.96 -18.91 -12.39
C GLU A 87 -3.89 -18.34 -13.45
N ALA A 88 -5.21 -18.47 -13.25
CA ALA A 88 -6.20 -17.94 -14.19
C ALA A 88 -6.13 -16.41 -14.27
N PHE A 89 -6.03 -15.72 -13.12
CA PHE A 89 -5.83 -14.28 -13.08
C PHE A 89 -4.55 -13.86 -13.80
N ASN A 90 -3.42 -14.50 -13.49
CA ASN A 90 -2.13 -14.17 -14.09
C ASN A 90 -2.07 -14.43 -15.59
N ALA A 91 -2.80 -15.45 -16.07
CA ALA A 91 -2.94 -15.75 -17.49
C ALA A 91 -3.89 -14.78 -18.21
N TYR A 92 -4.96 -14.31 -17.54
CA TYR A 92 -5.81 -13.23 -18.05
C TYR A 92 -5.02 -11.92 -18.19
N VAL A 93 -4.27 -11.56 -17.15
CA VAL A 93 -3.46 -10.33 -17.11
C VAL A 93 -2.39 -10.30 -18.20
N GLY A 94 -1.81 -11.44 -18.59
CA GLY A 94 -0.78 -11.47 -19.62
C GLY A 94 0.44 -10.61 -19.25
N ASP A 95 0.96 -9.81 -20.18
CA ASP A 95 2.00 -8.81 -19.91
C ASP A 95 1.44 -7.52 -19.24
N GLY A 96 0.12 -7.38 -19.17
CA GLY A 96 -0.59 -6.22 -18.64
C GLY A 96 -1.09 -5.26 -19.72
N GLU A 97 -0.75 -5.49 -20.99
CA GLU A 97 -1.15 -4.63 -22.10
C GLU A 97 -2.57 -4.96 -22.60
N GLY A 98 -3.31 -3.93 -23.03
CA GLY A 98 -4.64 -4.10 -23.63
C GLY A 98 -5.75 -4.57 -22.69
N LEU A 99 -5.53 -4.54 -21.37
CA LEU A 99 -6.57 -4.83 -20.39
C LEU A 99 -7.66 -3.74 -20.41
N PRO A 100 -8.96 -4.10 -20.34
CA PRO A 100 -10.05 -3.12 -20.23
C PRO A 100 -9.91 -2.20 -19.02
N VAL A 101 -9.35 -2.74 -17.93
CA VAL A 101 -8.97 -2.00 -16.71
C VAL A 101 -7.51 -2.34 -16.43
N ALA A 102 -6.66 -1.32 -16.31
CA ALA A 102 -5.23 -1.53 -16.07
C ALA A 102 -4.98 -2.29 -14.76
N LEU A 103 -3.91 -3.10 -14.72
CA LEU A 103 -3.64 -4.01 -13.61
C LEU A 103 -3.46 -3.28 -12.27
N ARG A 104 -2.92 -2.06 -12.26
CA ARG A 104 -2.79 -1.23 -11.03
C ARG A 104 -4.13 -0.89 -10.36
N PHE A 105 -5.24 -1.05 -11.07
CA PHE A 105 -6.60 -0.87 -10.58
C PHE A 105 -7.33 -2.19 -10.28
N LEU A 106 -6.64 -3.33 -10.41
CA LEU A 106 -7.19 -4.65 -10.14
C LEU A 106 -6.50 -5.30 -8.94
N ASP A 107 -7.25 -6.10 -8.20
CA ASP A 107 -6.68 -7.04 -7.23
C ASP A 107 -7.38 -8.40 -7.32
N LEU A 108 -6.70 -9.43 -6.79
CA LEU A 108 -7.25 -10.76 -6.61
C LEU A 108 -7.18 -11.12 -5.12
N THR A 109 -8.34 -11.31 -4.51
CA THR A 109 -8.44 -11.71 -3.11
C THR A 109 -8.03 -13.17 -2.91
N ALA A 110 -7.70 -13.54 -1.68
CA ALA A 110 -7.32 -14.91 -1.33
C ALA A 110 -8.44 -15.95 -1.56
N ASP A 111 -9.70 -15.52 -1.48
CA ASP A 111 -10.89 -16.34 -1.79
C ASP A 111 -11.26 -16.32 -3.30
N GLY A 112 -10.41 -15.74 -4.15
CA GLY A 112 -10.53 -15.84 -5.60
C GLY A 112 -11.53 -14.88 -6.23
N ARG A 113 -11.72 -13.69 -5.65
CA ARG A 113 -12.51 -12.61 -6.25
C ARG A 113 -11.61 -11.62 -6.98
N ILE A 114 -11.95 -11.31 -8.23
CA ILE A 114 -11.36 -10.18 -8.95
C ILE A 114 -12.09 -8.92 -8.51
N LEU A 115 -11.32 -7.92 -8.11
CA LEU A 115 -11.81 -6.61 -7.69
C LEU A 115 -11.28 -5.55 -8.65
N ILE A 116 -12.10 -4.55 -8.94
CA ILE A 116 -11.63 -3.23 -9.34
C ILE A 116 -11.52 -2.41 -8.05
N VAL A 117 -10.32 -2.00 -7.66
CA VAL A 117 -10.07 -1.32 -6.39
C VAL A 117 -10.29 0.20 -6.48
N GLU A 118 -10.19 0.74 -7.69
CA GLU A 118 -10.39 2.15 -8.04
C GLU A 118 -10.37 2.29 -9.57
N LEU A 119 -10.78 3.44 -10.10
CA LEU A 119 -10.57 3.82 -11.51
C LEU A 119 -9.65 5.05 -11.60
N PRO A 120 -8.91 5.22 -12.71
CA PRO A 120 -8.01 6.34 -12.87
C PRO A 120 -8.76 7.67 -12.77
N THR A 121 -8.25 8.57 -11.94
CA THR A 121 -8.73 9.97 -11.86
C THR A 121 -7.60 10.93 -12.16
N LYS A 122 -7.94 12.15 -12.62
CA LYS A 122 -6.94 13.19 -12.92
C LYS A 122 -6.05 13.51 -11.71
N VAL A 123 -6.63 13.50 -10.50
CA VAL A 123 -5.89 13.71 -9.24
C VAL A 123 -4.93 12.57 -8.95
N HIS A 124 -5.36 11.32 -9.13
CA HIS A 124 -4.51 10.13 -8.96
C HIS A 124 -3.30 10.18 -9.90
N GLU A 125 -3.56 10.31 -11.20
CA GLU A 125 -2.53 10.32 -12.24
C GLU A 125 -1.55 11.48 -12.04
N SER A 126 -2.09 12.67 -11.73
CA SER A 126 -1.25 13.83 -11.45
C SER A 126 -0.39 13.60 -10.20
N THR A 127 -0.94 13.04 -9.13
CA THR A 127 -0.17 12.76 -7.90
C THR A 127 1.01 11.84 -8.18
N ALA A 128 0.78 10.71 -8.86
CA ALA A 128 1.84 9.79 -9.24
C ALA A 128 2.91 10.50 -10.09
N SER A 129 2.49 11.22 -11.14
CA SER A 129 3.38 11.95 -12.04
C SER A 129 4.21 13.04 -11.34
N LYS A 130 3.58 13.87 -10.50
CA LYS A 130 4.26 14.93 -9.75
C LYS A 130 5.21 14.34 -8.71
N PHE A 131 4.83 13.24 -8.04
CA PHE A 131 5.73 12.56 -7.13
C PHE A 131 6.98 12.07 -7.86
N VAL A 132 6.83 11.37 -9.00
CA VAL A 132 7.96 10.90 -9.82
C VAL A 132 8.90 12.06 -10.17
N ALA A 133 8.37 13.17 -10.67
CA ALA A 133 9.17 14.33 -11.05
C ALA A 133 9.94 14.93 -9.84
N LYS A 134 9.31 15.01 -8.66
CA LYS A 134 9.94 15.56 -7.46
C LYS A 134 10.97 14.61 -6.86
N PHE A 135 10.70 13.30 -6.88
CA PHE A 135 11.64 12.29 -6.44
C PHE A 135 12.91 12.31 -7.29
N LEU A 136 12.79 12.27 -8.63
CA LEU A 136 13.95 12.34 -9.54
C LEU A 136 14.75 13.63 -9.40
N ARG A 137 14.10 14.76 -9.11
CA ARG A 137 14.80 16.01 -8.81
C ARG A 137 15.51 15.94 -7.46
N ALA A 138 14.87 15.37 -6.45
CA ALA A 138 15.40 15.25 -5.10
C ALA A 138 16.63 14.34 -5.04
N THR A 139 16.80 13.41 -5.98
CA THR A 139 18.00 12.57 -6.05
C THR A 139 19.26 13.34 -6.45
N GLY A 140 19.15 14.60 -6.92
CA GLY A 140 20.28 15.41 -7.40
C GLY A 140 20.73 15.05 -8.81
N ASN A 141 20.77 13.75 -9.12
CA ASN A 141 21.01 13.21 -10.45
C ASN A 141 20.01 12.08 -10.77
N GLY A 142 18.84 12.46 -11.29
CA GLY A 142 17.79 11.51 -11.68
C GLY A 142 18.19 10.55 -12.80
N LEU A 143 19.29 10.81 -13.52
CA LEU A 143 19.78 9.94 -14.58
C LEU A 143 20.40 8.64 -14.04
N GLU A 144 20.65 8.52 -12.74
CA GLU A 144 21.15 7.28 -12.12
C GLU A 144 20.02 6.37 -11.64
N VAL A 145 18.78 6.86 -11.62
CA VAL A 145 17.62 6.13 -11.12
C VAL A 145 16.82 5.56 -12.29
N ALA A 146 16.60 4.25 -12.30
CA ALA A 146 15.66 3.62 -13.21
C ALA A 146 14.24 3.93 -12.74
N THR A 147 13.38 4.38 -13.66
CA THR A 147 11.94 4.49 -13.44
C THR A 147 11.27 3.31 -14.15
N GLY A 148 10.57 2.44 -13.41
CA GLY A 148 9.75 1.40 -14.01
C GLY A 148 8.33 1.87 -14.35
N GLY A 149 7.91 3.03 -13.83
CA GLY A 149 6.52 3.46 -13.97
C GLY A 149 5.55 2.37 -13.49
N SER A 150 4.44 2.22 -14.20
CA SER A 150 3.45 1.16 -14.01
C SER A 150 3.89 -0.11 -14.77
N THR A 151 4.87 -0.83 -14.22
CA THR A 151 5.37 -2.10 -14.78
C THR A 151 4.74 -3.30 -14.06
N THR A 152 4.19 -4.23 -14.82
CA THR A 152 3.70 -5.52 -14.31
C THR A 152 4.82 -6.32 -13.63
N SER A 153 4.65 -6.54 -12.33
CA SER A 153 5.58 -7.26 -11.48
C SER A 153 5.05 -8.64 -11.09
N THR A 154 5.95 -9.63 -11.07
CA THR A 154 5.61 -11.03 -10.84
C THR A 154 6.31 -11.59 -9.60
N ARG A 155 5.61 -12.47 -8.88
CA ARG A 155 6.16 -13.29 -7.79
C ARG A 155 5.60 -14.71 -7.97
N ALA A 156 6.45 -15.73 -7.83
CA ALA A 156 6.04 -17.11 -8.02
C ALA A 156 4.87 -17.48 -7.08
N GLY A 157 3.83 -18.11 -7.63
CA GLY A 157 2.63 -18.52 -6.88
C GLY A 157 1.73 -17.38 -6.39
N LEU A 158 2.00 -16.13 -6.75
CA LEU A 158 1.19 -14.98 -6.35
C LEU A 158 0.60 -14.26 -7.56
N ARG A 159 -0.51 -13.55 -7.33
CA ARG A 159 -1.10 -12.68 -8.34
C ARG A 159 -0.11 -11.59 -8.78
N LYS A 160 -0.04 -11.34 -10.07
CA LYS A 160 0.67 -10.22 -10.70
C LYS A 160 0.19 -8.92 -10.08
N LYS A 161 1.09 -7.94 -10.01
CA LYS A 161 0.76 -6.63 -9.48
C LYS A 161 1.52 -5.55 -10.23
N GLU A 162 0.88 -4.41 -10.36
CA GLU A 162 1.43 -3.18 -10.87
C GLU A 162 1.31 -2.12 -9.75
N ALA A 163 2.29 -1.22 -9.67
CA ALA A 163 2.27 -0.04 -8.80
C ALA A 163 2.09 1.21 -9.65
N ASP A 164 1.72 2.32 -9.03
CA ASP A 164 1.62 3.60 -9.73
C ASP A 164 2.97 4.16 -10.15
N ALA A 165 4.01 3.94 -9.33
CA ALA A 165 5.38 4.20 -9.74
C ALA A 165 6.37 3.26 -9.06
N THR A 166 7.42 2.90 -9.79
CA THR A 166 8.53 2.08 -9.27
C THR A 166 9.87 2.68 -9.63
N PHE A 167 10.84 2.48 -8.73
CA PHE A 167 12.21 2.96 -8.89
C PHE A 167 13.21 1.89 -8.47
N GLY A 168 14.40 1.96 -9.07
CA GLY A 168 15.50 1.05 -8.78
C GLY A 168 16.81 1.48 -9.43
N PRO A 169 17.87 0.66 -9.30
CA PRO A 169 19.14 0.92 -9.96
C PRO A 169 19.09 0.64 -11.46
N LYS A 170 19.74 1.49 -12.26
CA LYS A 170 20.02 1.20 -13.68
C LYS A 170 21.11 0.16 -13.84
N ARG A 171 21.17 -0.46 -15.03
CA ARG A 171 22.30 -1.30 -15.48
C ARG A 171 23.64 -0.57 -15.49
N SER A 172 23.64 0.75 -15.67
CA SER A 172 24.85 1.57 -15.67
C SER A 172 25.26 2.09 -14.29
N THR A 173 24.40 2.00 -13.27
CA THR A 173 24.67 2.56 -11.94
C THR A 173 25.96 1.95 -11.37
N PRO A 174 27.01 2.74 -11.09
CA PRO A 174 28.25 2.23 -10.53
C PRO A 174 28.03 1.72 -9.09
N ASN A 175 28.91 0.82 -8.64
CA ASN A 175 28.97 0.30 -7.26
C ASN A 175 27.72 -0.42 -6.72
N ARG A 176 26.67 -0.58 -7.52
CA ARG A 176 25.50 -1.35 -7.11
C ARG A 176 25.85 -2.82 -6.87
N THR A 177 25.11 -3.48 -6.00
CA THR A 177 25.14 -4.94 -5.87
C THR A 177 24.50 -5.61 -7.10
N ALA A 178 24.66 -6.93 -7.20
CA ALA A 178 23.89 -7.71 -8.18
C ALA A 178 22.39 -7.66 -7.85
N PRO A 179 21.50 -7.72 -8.86
CA PRO A 179 20.07 -7.90 -8.63
C PRO A 179 19.80 -9.14 -7.78
N PRO A 180 18.94 -9.07 -6.76
CA PRO A 180 18.63 -10.22 -5.93
C PRO A 180 17.80 -11.23 -6.73
N ALA A 181 18.13 -12.51 -6.64
CA ALA A 181 17.34 -13.55 -7.30
C ALA A 181 15.86 -13.52 -6.81
N PRO A 182 14.87 -13.76 -7.69
CA PRO A 182 14.99 -14.11 -9.10
C PRO A 182 15.06 -12.90 -10.05
N ARG A 183 15.30 -11.69 -9.54
CA ARG A 183 15.25 -10.45 -10.31
C ARG A 183 16.41 -10.33 -11.28
N THR A 184 16.11 -9.66 -12.36
CA THR A 184 17.04 -9.12 -13.33
C THR A 184 17.16 -7.61 -13.12
N ILE A 185 18.06 -6.98 -13.86
CA ILE A 185 18.18 -5.51 -13.79
C ILE A 185 16.94 -4.78 -14.31
N SER A 186 16.16 -5.39 -15.20
CA SER A 186 14.98 -4.76 -15.82
C SER A 186 13.76 -4.74 -14.91
N ASP A 187 13.67 -5.68 -13.96
CA ASP A 187 12.56 -5.77 -13.00
C ASP A 187 13.03 -5.51 -11.55
N TRP A 188 14.20 -4.91 -11.36
CA TRP A 188 14.69 -4.61 -10.01
C TRP A 188 14.04 -3.34 -9.46
N VAL A 189 13.10 -3.54 -8.54
CA VAL A 189 12.44 -2.46 -7.78
C VAL A 189 13.01 -2.38 -6.36
N THR A 190 13.42 -1.19 -5.94
CA THR A 190 13.83 -0.86 -4.57
C THR A 190 12.85 0.11 -3.89
N LEU A 191 12.05 0.85 -4.65
CA LEU A 191 10.95 1.67 -4.14
C LEU A 191 9.69 1.44 -5.00
N ALA A 192 8.59 1.09 -4.33
CA ALA A 192 7.25 1.09 -4.93
C ALA A 192 6.40 2.20 -4.31
N VAL A 193 5.64 2.90 -5.15
CA VAL A 193 4.71 3.96 -4.75
C VAL A 193 3.31 3.56 -5.21
N GLU A 194 2.37 3.57 -4.28
CA GLU A 194 0.95 3.34 -4.54
C GLU A 194 0.19 4.62 -4.19
N VAL A 195 -0.68 5.04 -5.09
CA VAL A 195 -1.59 6.16 -4.92
C VAL A 195 -3.01 5.60 -4.82
N GLY A 196 -3.82 6.16 -3.93
CA GLY A 196 -5.26 5.84 -3.90
C GLY A 196 -6.08 7.09 -3.66
N ARG A 197 -7.08 7.35 -4.50
CA ARG A 197 -8.10 8.39 -4.22
C ARG A 197 -9.31 7.76 -3.54
N THR A 198 -9.92 6.72 -4.11
CA THR A 198 -11.07 6.01 -3.52
C THR A 198 -10.67 4.76 -2.74
N GLN A 199 -9.46 4.23 -2.94
CA GLN A 199 -9.00 3.02 -2.26
C GLN A 199 -8.90 3.21 -0.74
N SER A 200 -9.45 2.25 0.00
CA SER A 200 -9.25 2.19 1.45
C SER A 200 -7.79 1.99 1.84
N TRP A 201 -7.42 2.40 3.06
CA TRP A 201 -6.11 2.08 3.62
C TRP A 201 -5.85 0.57 3.68
N ALA A 202 -6.88 -0.26 3.86
CA ALA A 202 -6.72 -1.71 3.86
C ALA A 202 -6.27 -2.22 2.48
N SER A 203 -6.82 -1.68 1.39
CA SER A 203 -6.40 -2.01 0.02
C SER A 203 -4.96 -1.56 -0.25
N LEU A 204 -4.62 -0.31 0.10
CA LEU A 204 -3.25 0.20 -0.04
C LEU A 204 -2.24 -0.58 0.82
N THR A 205 -2.60 -0.99 2.04
CA THR A 205 -1.75 -1.81 2.90
C THR A 205 -1.62 -3.26 2.41
N ALA A 206 -2.65 -3.82 1.77
CA ALA A 206 -2.56 -5.11 1.08
C ALA A 206 -1.59 -5.02 -0.11
N ALA A 207 -1.61 -3.91 -0.86
CA ALA A 207 -0.64 -3.62 -1.89
C ALA A 207 0.79 -3.53 -1.33
N ALA A 208 0.98 -2.80 -0.22
CA ALA A 208 2.28 -2.71 0.46
C ALA A 208 2.79 -4.07 0.93
N SER A 209 1.92 -4.92 1.49
CA SER A 209 2.27 -6.28 1.91
C SER A 209 2.77 -7.12 0.73
N TRP A 210 2.18 -6.95 -0.46
CA TRP A 210 2.68 -7.64 -1.64
C TRP A 210 4.08 -7.14 -2.05
N TRP A 211 4.30 -5.83 -2.04
CA TRP A 211 5.60 -5.23 -2.36
C TRP A 211 6.68 -5.58 -1.34
N ALA A 212 6.35 -5.67 -0.05
CA ALA A 212 7.29 -6.05 1.00
C ALA A 212 7.93 -7.43 0.74
N GLY A 213 7.23 -8.33 0.04
CA GLY A 213 7.77 -9.63 -0.40
C GLY A 213 8.44 -9.64 -1.77
N TYR A 214 8.57 -8.49 -2.43
CA TYR A 214 9.30 -8.36 -3.68
C TYR A 214 10.81 -8.30 -3.41
N ALA A 215 11.57 -9.24 -3.97
CA ALA A 215 13.02 -9.29 -3.78
C ALA A 215 13.69 -7.98 -4.22
N GLY A 216 14.43 -7.35 -3.32
CA GLY A 216 15.13 -6.08 -3.57
C GLY A 216 14.41 -4.83 -3.10
N ILE A 217 13.12 -4.92 -2.75
CA ILE A 217 12.37 -3.77 -2.20
C ILE A 217 13.08 -3.24 -0.94
N GLN A 218 13.13 -1.92 -0.81
CA GLN A 218 13.68 -1.21 0.36
C GLN A 218 12.63 -0.31 0.98
N TYR A 219 11.77 0.27 0.15
CA TYR A 219 10.73 1.19 0.58
C TYR A 219 9.41 0.91 -0.13
N VAL A 220 8.31 1.09 0.60
CA VAL A 220 6.98 1.23 0.01
C VAL A 220 6.36 2.53 0.51
N LEU A 221 5.95 3.40 -0.40
CA LEU A 221 5.25 4.63 -0.07
C LEU A 221 3.79 4.52 -0.52
N LEU A 222 2.88 4.73 0.43
CA LEU A 222 1.46 4.85 0.15
C LEU A 222 1.06 6.32 0.22
N LEU A 223 0.36 6.81 -0.80
CA LEU A 223 -0.20 8.16 -0.89
C LEU A 223 -1.72 8.07 -1.04
N LYS A 224 -2.47 8.49 -0.03
CA LYS A 224 -3.92 8.59 -0.11
C LYS A 224 -4.32 10.04 -0.36
N VAL A 225 -5.02 10.29 -1.45
CA VAL A 225 -5.33 11.65 -1.93
C VAL A 225 -6.82 11.93 -1.93
N SER A 226 -7.22 13.11 -1.43
CA SER A 226 -8.63 13.51 -1.48
C SER A 226 -9.09 13.77 -2.92
N ALA A 227 -10.39 13.66 -3.17
CA ALA A 227 -11.03 13.99 -4.46
C ALA A 227 -10.57 15.30 -5.15
N ARG A 228 -10.25 16.35 -4.38
CA ARG A 228 -9.81 17.66 -4.90
C ARG A 228 -8.29 17.86 -4.93
N GLY A 229 -7.51 16.83 -4.57
CA GLY A 229 -6.07 16.93 -4.42
C GLY A 229 -5.61 17.88 -3.30
N THR A 230 -6.52 18.33 -2.42
CA THR A 230 -6.21 19.28 -1.34
C THR A 230 -5.71 18.64 -0.05
N GLN A 231 -5.69 17.31 0.00
CA GLN A 231 -5.13 16.53 1.09
C GLN A 231 -4.35 15.34 0.51
N ILE A 232 -3.14 15.12 1.03
CA ILE A 232 -2.35 13.90 0.82
C ILE A 232 -1.99 13.34 2.19
N ALA A 233 -2.58 12.20 2.55
CA ALA A 233 -2.13 11.40 3.68
C ALA A 233 -1.10 10.38 3.19
N TYR A 234 -0.03 10.14 3.93
CA TYR A 234 0.99 9.18 3.51
C TYR A 234 1.38 8.18 4.60
N ARG A 235 1.88 7.04 4.15
CA ARG A 235 2.55 6.04 4.98
C ARG A 235 3.79 5.54 4.25
N LEU A 236 4.97 5.78 4.81
CA LEU A 236 6.22 5.23 4.34
C LEU A 236 6.57 4.00 5.17
N TYR A 237 6.87 2.89 4.51
CA TYR A 237 7.38 1.67 5.12
C TYR A 237 8.83 1.46 4.70
N ASP A 238 9.70 1.38 5.69
CA ASP A 238 11.07 0.87 5.54
C ASP A 238 11.06 -0.67 5.62
N ILE A 239 11.48 -1.32 4.54
CA ILE A 239 11.56 -2.79 4.47
C ILE A 239 12.96 -3.24 4.89
N VAL A 240 13.09 -3.59 6.16
CA VAL A 240 14.33 -4.12 6.75
C VAL A 240 14.40 -5.65 6.67
N THR A 241 13.24 -6.32 6.67
CA THR A 241 13.13 -7.77 6.58
C THR A 241 12.34 -8.14 5.31
N PRO A 242 12.99 -8.78 4.31
CA PRO A 242 12.29 -9.20 3.09
C PRO A 242 11.08 -10.09 3.40
N GLY A 243 9.94 -9.81 2.78
CA GLY A 243 8.70 -10.56 2.98
C GLY A 243 7.81 -10.06 4.12
N VAL A 244 8.29 -9.14 4.96
CA VAL A 244 7.55 -8.68 6.14
C VAL A 244 7.28 -7.19 6.01
N LEU A 245 6.00 -6.82 5.91
CA LEU A 245 5.59 -5.44 6.10
C LEU A 245 5.55 -5.14 7.60
N PRO A 246 6.21 -4.07 8.08
CA PRO A 246 6.07 -3.65 9.47
C PRO A 246 4.62 -3.35 9.86
N ASP A 247 4.23 -3.67 11.10
CA ASP A 247 2.86 -3.42 11.62
C ASP A 247 2.47 -1.94 11.58
N HIS A 248 3.47 -1.05 11.65
CA HIS A 248 3.30 0.39 11.61
C HIS A 248 4.24 1.01 10.58
N PRO A 249 3.82 2.06 9.86
CA PRO A 249 4.71 2.78 8.96
C PRO A 249 5.84 3.44 9.74
N THR A 250 7.01 3.54 9.11
CA THR A 250 8.18 4.24 9.64
C THR A 250 7.89 5.73 9.78
N GLU A 251 7.16 6.30 8.81
CA GLU A 251 6.71 7.69 8.82
C GLU A 251 5.28 7.77 8.28
N SER A 252 4.47 8.64 8.87
CA SER A 252 3.13 8.94 8.35
C SER A 252 2.69 10.33 8.80
N ASP A 253 2.06 11.08 7.91
CA ASP A 253 1.42 12.35 8.24
C ASP A 253 0.32 12.67 7.20
N ILE A 254 -0.37 13.79 7.39
CA ILE A 254 -1.38 14.32 6.48
C ILE A 254 -1.02 15.75 6.08
N VAL A 255 -0.69 15.92 4.81
CA VAL A 255 -0.57 17.22 4.17
C VAL A 255 -1.94 17.73 3.83
N ARG A 256 -2.25 18.96 4.25
CA ARG A 256 -3.45 19.69 3.82
C ARG A 256 -3.05 20.98 3.13
N ARG A 257 -3.80 21.35 2.10
CA ARG A 257 -3.68 22.65 1.45
C ARG A 257 -3.86 23.73 2.51
N ARG A 258 -2.87 24.63 2.60
CA ARG A 258 -2.96 25.82 3.44
C ARG A 258 -2.80 27.03 2.54
N THR A 259 -3.64 28.03 2.76
CA THR A 259 -3.55 29.34 2.09
C THR A 259 -2.63 30.31 2.84
N THR A 260 -2.09 29.89 3.99
CA THR A 260 -1.18 30.71 4.79
C THR A 260 0.20 30.79 4.13
N PRO A 261 0.83 31.97 4.06
CA PRO A 261 2.23 32.09 3.70
C PRO A 261 3.11 31.19 4.58
N ASN A 262 4.14 30.57 4.00
CA ASN A 262 5.15 29.77 4.70
C ASN A 262 4.60 28.54 5.46
N ALA A 263 3.66 27.81 4.87
CA ALA A 263 3.25 26.53 5.43
C ALA A 263 4.47 25.58 5.56
N PRO A 264 4.64 24.87 6.68
CA PRO A 264 5.80 24.01 6.89
C PRO A 264 5.83 22.89 5.85
N ASP A 265 7.06 22.52 5.47
CA ASP A 265 7.31 21.39 4.60
C ASP A 265 6.84 20.09 5.26
N VAL A 266 6.33 19.18 4.42
CA VAL A 266 6.05 17.81 4.83
C VAL A 266 6.85 16.91 3.91
N THR A 267 7.94 16.37 4.43
CA THR A 267 8.95 15.70 3.62
C THR A 267 8.97 14.20 3.85
N VAL A 268 9.17 13.45 2.78
CA VAL A 268 9.50 12.02 2.82
C VAL A 268 10.92 11.84 2.33
N SER A 269 11.73 11.06 3.04
CA SER A 269 13.17 10.93 2.79
C SER A 269 13.55 9.51 2.39
N PHE A 270 14.43 9.39 1.39
CA PHE A 270 14.93 8.10 0.90
C PHE A 270 16.45 8.07 0.89
N ASN A 271 17.03 7.04 1.51
CA ASN A 271 18.48 6.82 1.45
C ASN A 271 18.88 6.33 0.05
N MET A 272 19.69 7.11 -0.67
CA MET A 272 20.04 6.80 -2.05
C MET A 272 20.97 5.61 -2.21
N HIS A 273 21.74 5.24 -1.18
CA HIS A 273 22.46 3.95 -1.18
C HIS A 273 21.48 2.77 -1.27
N ARG A 274 20.34 2.87 -0.58
CA ARG A 274 19.33 1.80 -0.60
C ARG A 274 18.54 1.80 -1.91
N ILE A 275 18.12 2.97 -2.38
CA ILE A 275 17.43 3.10 -3.68
C ILE A 275 18.27 2.54 -4.83
N LEU A 276 19.57 2.83 -4.85
CA LEU A 276 20.48 2.39 -5.90
C LEU A 276 21.13 1.03 -5.61
N SER A 277 20.80 0.40 -4.47
CA SER A 277 21.43 -0.83 -3.98
C SER A 277 22.96 -0.77 -3.97
N ILE A 278 23.52 0.36 -3.53
CA ILE A 278 24.95 0.60 -3.35
C ILE A 278 25.28 0.37 -1.86
N PRO A 279 26.28 -0.44 -1.49
CA PRO A 279 26.69 -0.59 -0.11
C PRO A 279 27.03 0.76 0.54
N ALA A 280 26.69 0.95 1.82
CA ALA A 280 26.84 2.24 2.50
C ALA A 280 28.29 2.79 2.54
N HIS A 281 29.29 1.92 2.40
CA HIS A 281 30.71 2.30 2.38
C HIS A 281 31.25 2.63 0.97
N GLN A 282 30.49 2.34 -0.09
CA GLN A 282 30.87 2.63 -1.47
C GLN A 282 30.36 4.01 -1.86
N PRO A 283 31.08 4.79 -2.69
CA PRO A 283 30.62 6.10 -3.10
C PRO A 283 29.36 6.01 -3.96
N LEU A 284 28.45 6.96 -3.75
CA LEU A 284 27.32 7.21 -4.67
C LEU A 284 27.85 7.81 -5.99
N PRO A 285 27.09 7.68 -7.10
CA PRO A 285 27.45 8.31 -8.35
C PRO A 285 27.51 9.84 -8.23
N ASP A 286 28.27 10.47 -9.11
CA ASP A 286 28.44 11.93 -9.12
C ASP A 286 27.09 12.67 -9.23
N GLY A 287 26.92 13.67 -8.37
CA GLY A 287 25.71 14.50 -8.31
C GLY A 287 24.50 13.83 -7.66
N VAL A 288 24.58 12.56 -7.24
CA VAL A 288 23.51 11.93 -6.47
C VAL A 288 23.57 12.39 -5.01
N ASN A 289 22.46 12.93 -4.51
CA ASN A 289 22.32 13.31 -3.11
C ASN A 289 22.32 12.06 -2.22
N PRO A 290 22.93 12.07 -1.02
CA PRO A 290 22.88 10.94 -0.09
C PRO A 290 21.46 10.56 0.34
N VAL A 291 20.59 11.57 0.44
CA VAL A 291 19.18 11.42 0.77
C VAL A 291 18.35 12.22 -0.25
N ALA A 292 17.39 11.57 -0.88
CA ALA A 292 16.38 12.24 -1.68
C ALA A 292 15.22 12.67 -0.77
N VAL A 293 15.05 13.98 -0.59
CA VAL A 293 14.00 14.57 0.25
C VAL A 293 12.90 15.15 -0.63
N VAL A 294 11.70 14.56 -0.58
CA VAL A 294 10.54 14.99 -1.37
C VAL A 294 9.56 15.73 -0.49
N ASN A 295 9.31 17.02 -0.78
CA ASN A 295 8.26 17.79 -0.12
C ASN A 295 6.89 17.51 -0.75
N LEU A 296 6.04 16.78 -0.03
CA LEU A 296 4.69 16.41 -0.46
C LEU A 296 3.76 17.63 -0.56
N ARG A 297 4.05 18.75 0.11
CA ARG A 297 3.32 20.01 -0.11
C ARG A 297 3.53 20.50 -1.53
N THR A 298 4.76 20.51 -2.02
CA THR A 298 5.06 20.89 -3.41
C THR A 298 4.42 19.93 -4.40
N VAL A 299 4.34 18.63 -4.09
CA VAL A 299 3.61 17.65 -4.92
C VAL A 299 2.13 18.04 -4.99
N MET A 300 1.49 18.23 -3.84
CA MET A 300 0.08 18.62 -3.73
C MET A 300 -0.24 19.93 -4.47
N ASP A 301 0.57 20.97 -4.28
CA ASP A 301 0.36 22.26 -4.96
C ASP A 301 0.42 22.11 -6.48
N GLN A 302 1.36 21.31 -7.00
CA GLN A 302 1.44 21.01 -8.43
C GLN A 302 0.34 20.11 -8.96
N VAL A 303 -0.24 19.24 -8.11
CA VAL A 303 -1.44 18.47 -8.47
C VAL A 303 -2.59 19.44 -8.65
N ILE A 304 -2.84 20.31 -7.67
CA ILE A 304 -3.90 21.33 -7.71
C ILE A 304 -3.78 22.22 -8.95
N ASP A 305 -2.56 22.66 -9.29
CA ASP A 305 -2.33 23.51 -10.47
C ASP A 305 -2.56 22.80 -11.82
N SER A 306 -2.61 21.46 -11.80
CA SER A 306 -2.72 20.64 -13.02
C SER A 306 -4.12 20.09 -13.28
N ILE A 307 -4.99 20.11 -12.28
CA ILE A 307 -6.37 19.58 -12.35
C ILE A 307 -7.36 20.66 -12.76
#